data_AF-A0A497B3F7-F1
#
_entry.id   AF-A0A497B3F7-F1
#
_cell.length_a   1.000
_cell.length_b   1.000
_cell.length_c   1.000
_cell.angle_alpha   90.00
_cell.angle_beta   90.00
_cell.angle_gamma   90.00
#
_symmetry.space_group_name_H-M   'P 1'
#
loop_
_entity.id
_entity.type
_entity.pdbx_description
1 polymer ?
#
loop_
_entity_poly.entity_id
_entity_poly.type
_entity_poly.pdbx_seq_one_letter_code
_entity_poly.pdbx_strand_id
1 'polypeptide(L)'
;MRSGLLGGAINPVGRVDPDEFVAEASRGRLLVAPGFCQKPFGCPAGRFNHDCIALGSSLLYAEASGQGETLPPCRNCYIYEIGSLAIQAGASVYIMTSALDIGRHILLPSLEDRRFTHILACVCPYSAHPFTLALEICGLRGYVVTFARGACADYAAWARADEGIKPEQTSLAPEGDEWIRKLLEECQAHHDCGGKRIWRRKSPAA
;
A
#
# COMPACT_ATOMS: atom_id res chain seq x y z
N MET A 1 30.61 -11.25 2.65
CA MET A 1 29.42 -11.01 3.49
C MET A 1 28.19 -11.30 2.65
N ARG A 2 27.38 -12.32 3.01
CA ARG A 2 26.11 -12.60 2.34
C ARG A 2 25.06 -11.67 2.95
N SER A 3 24.71 -10.56 2.31
CA SER A 3 23.51 -9.81 2.67
C SER A 3 22.29 -10.61 2.19
N GLY A 4 21.83 -11.55 3.01
CA GLY A 4 20.52 -12.16 2.82
C GLY A 4 19.48 -11.09 3.07
N LEU A 5 19.07 -10.37 2.03
CA LEU A 5 17.90 -9.50 2.09
C LEU A 5 16.71 -10.41 2.41
N LEU A 6 16.15 -10.22 3.61
CA LEU A 6 15.03 -10.94 4.20
C LEU A 6 13.73 -10.67 3.42
N GLY A 7 13.66 -11.10 2.16
CA GLY A 7 12.44 -10.99 1.38
C GLY A 7 11.28 -11.69 2.09
N GLY A 8 10.12 -11.03 2.15
CA GLY A 8 8.95 -11.55 2.86
C GLY A 8 8.90 -11.20 4.35
N ALA A 9 9.86 -10.45 4.90
CA ALA A 9 9.82 -10.03 6.30
C ALA A 9 8.70 -9.02 6.58
N ILE A 10 8.08 -9.16 7.75
CA ILE A 10 7.14 -8.21 8.36
C ILE A 10 7.94 -7.37 9.37
N ASN A 11 7.99 -6.05 9.16
CA ASN A 11 8.79 -5.14 9.96
C ASN A 11 7.87 -4.14 10.67
N PRO A 12 7.85 -4.08 12.01
CA PRO A 12 7.11 -3.06 12.73
C PRO A 12 7.76 -1.68 12.52
N VAL A 13 6.92 -0.65 12.47
CA VAL A 13 7.30 0.76 12.43
C VAL A 13 6.91 1.37 13.77
N GLY A 14 7.90 1.77 14.56
CA GLY A 14 7.71 2.12 15.96
C GLY A 14 7.32 0.93 16.84
N ARG A 15 6.96 1.22 18.10
CA ARG A 15 6.40 0.20 19.01
C ARG A 15 4.93 0.01 18.69
N VAL A 16 4.61 -1.16 18.13
CA VAL A 16 3.26 -1.49 17.71
C VAL A 16 2.98 -2.97 18.01
N ASP A 17 1.90 -3.22 18.74
CA ASP A 17 1.30 -4.54 18.92
C ASP A 17 0.17 -4.73 17.89
N PRO A 18 -0.09 -5.94 17.37
CA PRO A 18 -1.16 -6.16 16.40
C PRO A 18 -2.55 -5.76 16.90
N ASP A 19 -2.90 -6.05 18.15
CA ASP A 19 -4.23 -5.75 18.69
C ASP A 19 -4.38 -4.24 18.94
N GLU A 20 -3.33 -3.59 19.46
CA GLU A 20 -3.26 -2.13 19.58
C GLU A 20 -3.39 -1.45 18.21
N PHE A 21 -2.66 -1.97 17.21
CA PHE A 21 -2.73 -1.46 15.85
C PHE A 21 -4.15 -1.52 15.30
N VAL A 22 -4.84 -2.66 15.39
CA VAL A 22 -6.21 -2.80 14.91
C VAL A 22 -7.13 -1.81 15.63
N ALA A 23 -7.06 -1.75 16.96
CA ALA A 23 -7.91 -0.87 17.76
C ALA A 23 -7.74 0.62 17.42
N GLU A 24 -6.52 1.06 17.12
CA GLU A 24 -6.23 2.45 16.75
C GLU A 24 -6.50 2.74 15.27
N ALA A 25 -6.11 1.84 14.37
CA ALA A 25 -6.26 2.00 12.92
C ALA A 25 -7.73 1.99 12.48
N SER A 26 -8.59 1.20 13.13
CA SER A 26 -10.04 1.18 12.89
C SER A 26 -10.74 2.50 13.21
N ARG A 27 -10.13 3.38 14.02
CA ARG A 27 -10.67 4.72 14.31
C ARG A 27 -10.40 5.73 13.18
N GLY A 28 -9.74 5.28 12.11
CA GLY A 28 -9.45 6.05 10.90
C GLY A 28 -7.99 6.50 10.81
N ARG A 29 -7.64 7.09 9.65
CA ARG A 29 -6.28 7.52 9.28
C ARG A 29 -5.27 6.39 9.04
N LEU A 30 -5.77 5.18 8.80
CA LEU A 30 -4.98 4.09 8.23
C LEU A 30 -4.69 4.36 6.75
N LEU A 31 -3.43 4.22 6.36
CA LEU A 31 -2.97 4.18 4.98
C LEU A 31 -2.53 2.75 4.62
N VAL A 32 -3.05 2.23 3.51
CA VAL A 32 -2.55 1.02 2.88
C VAL A 32 -1.80 1.39 1.61
N ALA A 33 -0.51 1.07 1.60
CA ALA A 33 0.44 1.53 0.60
C ALA A 33 1.12 0.35 -0.11
N PRO A 34 0.48 -0.27 -1.11
CA PRO A 34 1.14 -1.29 -1.93
C PRO A 34 2.14 -0.64 -2.90
N GLY A 35 3.24 -1.32 -3.20
CA GLY A 35 4.23 -0.83 -4.15
C GLY A 35 3.81 -1.06 -5.60
N PHE A 36 4.07 -0.10 -6.50
CA PHE A 36 3.68 -0.14 -7.91
C PHE A 36 4.25 -1.35 -8.67
N CYS A 37 5.39 -1.88 -8.24
CA CYS A 37 6.02 -3.06 -8.83
C CYS A 37 5.11 -4.31 -8.80
N GLN A 38 4.04 -4.29 -7.99
CA GLN A 38 3.01 -5.33 -7.92
C GLN A 38 1.96 -5.22 -9.04
N LYS A 39 1.89 -4.10 -9.78
CA LYS A 39 0.97 -3.95 -10.92
C LYS A 39 1.31 -4.95 -12.02
N PRO A 40 0.31 -5.62 -12.63
CA PRO A 40 0.52 -6.54 -13.74
C PRO A 40 1.03 -5.82 -14.99
N PHE A 41 1.77 -6.53 -15.85
CA PHE A 41 2.32 -5.97 -17.10
C PHE A 41 1.28 -5.36 -18.05
N GLY A 42 0.05 -5.88 -18.04
CA GLY A 42 -1.08 -5.37 -18.82
C GLY A 42 -2.04 -4.47 -18.05
N CYS A 43 -1.59 -3.78 -16.99
CA CYS A 43 -2.46 -2.89 -16.22
C CYS A 43 -3.07 -1.81 -17.14
N PRO A 44 -4.40 -1.66 -17.21
CA PRO A 44 -5.05 -0.71 -18.12
C PRO A 44 -4.78 0.76 -17.75
N ALA A 45 -4.40 1.02 -16.49
CA ALA A 45 -3.95 2.33 -16.05
C ALA A 45 -2.47 2.59 -16.36
N GLY A 46 -1.72 1.61 -16.86
CA GLY A 46 -0.25 1.63 -16.88
C GLY A 46 0.39 1.29 -15.53
N ARG A 47 1.69 0.97 -15.53
CA ARG A 47 2.42 0.50 -14.34
C ARG A 47 3.03 1.61 -13.49
N PHE A 48 3.65 2.61 -14.09
CA PHE A 48 4.37 3.64 -13.35
C PHE A 48 3.50 4.87 -13.07
N ASN A 49 2.48 4.68 -12.24
CA ASN A 49 1.61 5.74 -11.74
C ASN A 49 0.81 5.25 -10.52
N HIS A 50 0.17 6.20 -9.84
CA HIS A 50 -0.70 5.95 -8.68
C HIS A 50 -2.12 5.51 -9.05
N ASP A 51 -2.46 5.50 -10.34
CA ASP A 51 -3.83 5.32 -10.78
C ASP A 51 -4.22 3.85 -10.78
N CYS A 52 -5.45 3.57 -10.38
CA CYS A 52 -6.06 2.27 -10.53
C CYS A 52 -7.51 2.44 -10.97
N ILE A 53 -7.81 2.04 -12.20
CA ILE A 53 -9.17 2.16 -12.76
C ILE A 53 -10.17 1.33 -11.95
N ALA A 54 -9.77 0.15 -11.47
CA ALA A 54 -10.64 -0.71 -10.68
C ALA A 54 -10.97 -0.11 -9.30
N LEU A 55 -10.00 0.56 -8.65
CA LEU A 55 -10.22 1.21 -7.35
C LEU A 55 -10.80 2.64 -7.47
N GLY A 56 -10.61 3.30 -8.61
CA GLY A 56 -10.99 4.71 -8.81
C GLY A 56 -12.38 4.93 -9.40
N SER A 57 -13.05 3.87 -9.88
CA SER A 57 -14.31 3.98 -10.60
C SER A 57 -15.51 3.50 -9.79
N SER A 58 -16.71 3.79 -10.32
CA SER A 58 -17.97 3.16 -9.94
C SER A 58 -17.94 1.63 -10.05
N LEU A 59 -16.89 1.00 -10.60
CA LEU A 59 -16.74 -0.46 -10.67
C LEU A 59 -16.55 -1.11 -9.31
N LEU A 60 -15.88 -0.45 -8.34
CA LEU A 60 -15.82 -0.96 -6.96
C LEU A 60 -17.22 -1.07 -6.34
N TYR A 61 -18.09 -0.10 -6.66
CA TYR A 61 -19.49 -0.11 -6.25
C TYR A 61 -20.33 -1.10 -7.07
N ALA A 62 -20.08 -1.21 -8.38
CA ALA A 62 -20.78 -2.14 -9.26
C ALA A 62 -20.43 -3.59 -8.96
N GLU A 63 -19.18 -3.92 -8.62
CA GLU A 63 -18.79 -5.26 -8.18
C GLU A 63 -19.36 -5.57 -6.79
N ALA A 64 -19.29 -4.61 -5.85
CA ALA A 64 -19.93 -4.75 -4.54
C ALA A 64 -21.47 -4.89 -4.64
N SER A 65 -22.10 -4.42 -5.71
CA SER A 65 -23.53 -4.58 -6.00
C SER A 65 -23.87 -5.70 -7.00
N GLY A 66 -22.87 -6.49 -7.46
CA GLY A 66 -23.06 -7.60 -8.39
C GLY A 66 -23.38 -7.21 -9.85
N GLN A 67 -23.12 -5.98 -10.26
CA GLN A 67 -23.46 -5.39 -11.56
C GLN A 67 -22.24 -5.02 -12.45
N GLY A 68 -21.01 -5.39 -12.08
CA GLY A 68 -19.82 -5.12 -12.88
C GLY A 68 -18.90 -6.34 -13.00
N GLU A 69 -18.25 -6.51 -14.16
CA GLU A 69 -17.15 -7.46 -14.31
C GLU A 69 -15.81 -6.77 -14.11
N THR A 70 -14.96 -7.34 -13.25
CA THR A 70 -13.56 -6.96 -13.15
C THR A 70 -12.84 -7.24 -14.46
N LEU A 71 -12.11 -6.25 -14.98
CA LEU A 71 -11.26 -6.42 -16.16
C LEU A 71 -10.27 -7.59 -15.93
N PRO A 72 -9.99 -8.44 -16.94
CA PRO A 72 -9.18 -9.63 -16.75
C PRO A 72 -7.81 -9.41 -16.08
N PRO A 73 -7.02 -8.36 -16.41
CA PRO A 73 -5.75 -8.09 -15.73
C PRO A 73 -5.90 -7.73 -14.24
N CYS A 74 -7.09 -7.26 -13.83
CA CYS A 74 -7.38 -6.83 -12.47
C CYS A 74 -7.89 -7.96 -11.56
N ARG A 75 -8.41 -9.07 -12.12
CA ARG A 75 -9.00 -10.19 -11.37
C ARG A 75 -8.04 -10.85 -10.38
N ASN A 76 -6.74 -10.85 -10.69
CA ASN A 76 -5.66 -11.39 -9.85
C ASN A 76 -4.60 -10.32 -9.55
N CYS A 77 -5.00 -9.05 -9.52
CA CYS A 77 -4.10 -7.94 -9.24
C CYS A 77 -4.05 -7.71 -7.74
N TYR A 78 -2.90 -7.97 -7.13
CA TYR A 78 -2.69 -7.77 -5.69
C TYR A 78 -3.12 -6.38 -5.20
N ILE A 79 -2.79 -5.33 -5.96
CA ILE A 79 -3.17 -3.95 -5.63
C ILE A 79 -4.70 -3.79 -5.60
N TYR A 80 -5.42 -4.44 -6.51
CA TYR A 80 -6.87 -4.40 -6.51
C TYR A 80 -7.43 -5.12 -5.29
N GLU A 81 -6.97 -6.34 -5.02
CA GLU A 81 -7.45 -7.15 -3.91
C GLU A 81 -7.23 -6.48 -2.55
N ILE A 82 -5.99 -6.07 -2.25
CA ILE A 82 -5.67 -5.39 -1.00
C ILE A 82 -6.26 -3.99 -0.95
N GLY A 83 -6.32 -3.28 -2.08
CA GLY A 83 -6.97 -1.97 -2.14
C GLY A 83 -8.46 -2.04 -1.80
N SER A 84 -9.15 -3.08 -2.28
CA SER A 84 -10.57 -3.30 -1.98
C SER A 84 -10.79 -3.62 -0.50
N LEU A 85 -9.98 -4.51 0.09
CA LEU A 85 -10.02 -4.79 1.52
C LEU A 85 -9.74 -3.54 2.36
N ALA A 86 -8.72 -2.77 1.98
CA ALA A 86 -8.36 -1.52 2.64
C ALA A 86 -9.52 -0.51 2.64
N ILE A 87 -10.18 -0.33 1.50
CA ILE A 87 -11.34 0.57 1.39
C ILE A 87 -12.50 0.08 2.24
N GLN A 88 -12.75 -1.23 2.27
CA GLN A 88 -13.78 -1.83 3.13
C GLN A 88 -13.48 -1.64 4.62
N ALA A 89 -12.20 -1.67 5.01
CA ALA A 89 -11.72 -1.35 6.35
C ALA A 89 -11.70 0.16 6.68
N GLY A 90 -12.17 1.03 5.77
CA GLY A 90 -12.17 2.48 5.96
C GLY A 90 -10.80 3.16 5.80
N ALA A 91 -9.81 2.45 5.27
CA ALA A 91 -8.47 2.97 5.04
C ALA A 91 -8.37 3.80 3.76
N SER A 92 -7.38 4.69 3.72
CA SER A 92 -6.91 5.30 2.48
C SER A 92 -5.97 4.34 1.75
N VAL A 93 -5.99 4.35 0.41
CA VAL A 93 -5.09 3.54 -0.42
C VAL A 93 -4.19 4.44 -1.24
N TYR A 94 -2.89 4.12 -1.29
CA TYR A 94 -1.94 4.83 -2.14
C TYR A 94 -0.94 3.87 -2.79
N ILE A 95 -0.95 3.79 -4.12
CA ILE A 95 0.00 2.95 -4.86
C ILE A 95 1.32 3.70 -4.96
N MET A 96 2.35 3.24 -4.26
CA MET A 96 3.65 3.92 -4.20
C MET A 96 4.44 3.72 -5.48
N THR A 97 4.92 4.79 -6.14
CA THR A 97 5.71 4.73 -7.39
C THR A 97 7.18 5.08 -7.18
N SER A 98 7.47 6.32 -6.81
CA SER A 98 8.82 6.85 -6.61
C SER A 98 9.03 7.31 -5.17
N ALA A 99 10.28 7.38 -4.73
CA ALA A 99 10.66 7.95 -3.45
C ALA A 99 10.20 9.40 -3.31
N LEU A 100 10.24 10.18 -4.40
CA LEU A 100 9.77 11.56 -4.43
C LEU A 100 8.25 11.64 -4.20
N ASP A 101 7.48 10.78 -4.86
CA ASP A 101 6.02 10.78 -4.72
C ASP A 101 5.59 10.28 -3.34
N ILE A 102 6.29 9.28 -2.79
CA ILE A 102 6.12 8.84 -1.39
C ILE A 102 6.36 10.02 -0.44
N GLY A 103 7.44 10.77 -0.64
CA GLY A 103 7.75 11.97 0.13
C GLY A 103 6.61 12.99 0.11
N ARG A 104 6.09 13.29 -1.08
CA ARG A 104 5.04 14.30 -1.29
C ARG A 104 3.66 13.89 -0.80
N HIS A 105 3.29 12.62 -0.95
CA HIS A 105 1.90 12.20 -0.76
C HIS A 105 1.67 11.39 0.53
N ILE A 106 2.73 10.85 1.12
CA ILE A 106 2.65 10.10 2.39
C ILE A 106 3.38 10.88 3.48
N LEU A 107 4.69 11.09 3.32
CA LEU A 107 5.54 11.54 4.42
C LEU A 107 5.25 12.98 4.83
N LEU A 108 5.25 13.92 3.88
CA LEU A 108 4.97 15.33 4.15
C LEU A 108 3.58 15.55 4.78
N PRO A 109 2.48 15.01 4.23
CA PRO A 109 1.18 15.10 4.89
C PRO A 109 1.19 14.51 6.30
N SER A 110 1.71 13.29 6.49
CA SER A 110 1.79 12.68 7.82
C SER A 110 2.55 13.54 8.84
N LEU A 111 3.62 14.21 8.41
CA LEU A 111 4.40 15.11 9.25
C LEU A 111 3.67 16.43 9.55
N GLU A 112 3.05 17.05 8.55
CA GLU A 112 2.48 18.41 8.64
C GLU A 112 1.09 18.44 9.28
N ASP A 113 0.18 17.54 8.87
CA ASP A 113 -1.23 17.59 9.26
C ASP A 113 -1.71 16.31 9.97
N ARG A 114 -0.80 15.34 10.19
CA ARG A 114 -1.10 14.03 10.79
C ARG A 114 -2.22 13.31 10.04
N ARG A 115 -2.29 13.50 8.72
CA ARG A 115 -3.32 12.90 7.86
C ARG A 115 -3.34 11.39 7.93
N PHE A 116 -2.17 10.76 8.02
CA PHE A 116 -2.03 9.35 8.33
C PHE A 116 -1.23 9.19 9.61
N THR A 117 -1.75 8.38 10.51
CA THR A 117 -1.09 7.99 11.76
C THR A 117 -0.71 6.51 11.76
N HIS A 118 -1.37 5.71 10.92
CA HIS A 118 -1.14 4.27 10.77
C HIS A 118 -0.84 3.91 9.33
N ILE A 119 0.03 2.92 9.11
CA ILE A 119 0.40 2.44 7.79
C ILE A 119 0.57 0.93 7.71
N LEU A 120 0.05 0.33 6.64
CA LEU A 120 0.45 -0.98 6.13
C LEU A 120 1.08 -0.77 4.76
N ALA A 121 2.36 -1.07 4.61
CA ALA A 121 3.08 -0.83 3.36
C ALA A 121 3.74 -2.09 2.82
N CYS A 122 3.74 -2.24 1.49
CA CYS A 122 4.47 -3.30 0.80
C CYS A 122 5.63 -2.70 0.01
N VAL A 123 6.87 -3.05 0.36
CA VAL A 123 8.06 -2.42 -0.24
C VAL A 123 9.13 -3.40 -0.68
N CYS A 124 10.05 -2.93 -1.52
CA CYS A 124 11.27 -3.67 -1.82
C CYS A 124 12.15 -3.79 -0.56
N PRO A 125 12.73 -4.98 -0.26
CA PRO A 125 13.74 -5.13 0.79
C PRO A 125 14.85 -4.08 0.75
N TYR A 126 15.27 -3.65 -0.44
CA TYR A 126 16.29 -2.61 -0.62
C TYR A 126 15.87 -1.25 -0.03
N SER A 127 14.57 -0.92 -0.08
CA SER A 127 14.02 0.34 0.45
C SER A 127 13.57 0.25 1.91
N ALA A 128 13.52 -0.95 2.50
CA ALA A 128 12.79 -1.19 3.75
C ALA A 128 13.30 -0.34 4.92
N HIS A 129 14.61 -0.31 5.16
CA HIS A 129 15.20 0.48 6.24
C HIS A 129 15.03 2.00 6.08
N PRO A 130 15.43 2.63 4.95
CA PRO A 130 15.26 4.07 4.81
C PRO A 130 13.78 4.49 4.83
N PHE A 131 12.88 3.65 4.30
CA PHE A 131 11.45 3.90 4.35
C PHE A 131 10.91 3.82 5.78
N THR A 132 11.27 2.78 6.54
CA THR A 132 10.85 2.62 7.95
C THR A 132 11.30 3.80 8.80
N LEU A 133 12.57 4.23 8.66
CA LEU A 133 13.08 5.40 9.36
C LEU A 133 12.27 6.67 9.02
N ALA A 134 11.96 6.89 7.74
CA ALA A 134 11.18 8.03 7.32
C ALA A 134 9.75 8.02 7.91
N LEU A 135 9.12 6.84 7.98
CA LEU A 135 7.81 6.68 8.60
C LEU A 135 7.85 7.00 10.11
N GLU A 136 8.87 6.55 10.83
CA GLU A 136 9.05 6.86 12.25
C GLU A 136 9.27 8.36 12.50
N ILE A 137 10.10 9.02 11.68
CA ILE A 137 10.30 10.47 11.75
C ILE A 137 8.97 11.23 11.55
N CYS A 138 8.13 10.75 10.64
CA CYS A 138 6.80 11.30 10.38
C CYS A 138 5.76 10.87 11.43
N GLY A 139 6.17 10.07 12.42
CA GLY A 139 5.32 9.60 13.51
C GLY A 139 4.19 8.68 13.06
N LEU A 140 4.37 7.93 11.97
CA LEU A 140 3.49 6.83 11.61
C LEU A 140 3.85 5.57 12.41
N ARG A 141 2.85 4.73 12.64
CA ARG A 141 2.99 3.40 13.25
C ARG A 141 2.38 2.34 12.35
N GLY A 142 2.83 1.09 12.48
CA GLY A 142 2.24 -0.03 11.75
C GLY A 142 3.29 -0.95 11.17
N TYR A 143 3.08 -1.45 9.96
CA TYR A 143 3.87 -2.56 9.43
C TYR A 143 4.34 -2.31 7.99
N VAL A 144 5.61 -2.66 7.75
CA VAL A 144 6.23 -2.72 6.43
C VAL A 144 6.51 -4.19 6.09
N VAL A 145 5.80 -4.71 5.10
CA VAL A 145 6.02 -6.07 4.58
C VAL A 145 6.86 -5.99 3.31
N THR A 146 7.93 -6.77 3.26
CA THR A 146 8.86 -6.72 2.14
C THR A 146 8.54 -7.75 1.06
N PHE A 147 8.80 -7.41 -0.21
CA PHE A 147 8.66 -8.35 -1.31
C PHE A 147 9.59 -9.55 -1.17
N ALA A 148 9.06 -10.75 -1.43
CA ALA A 148 9.80 -12.00 -1.45
C ALA A 148 10.39 -12.30 -2.84
N ARG A 149 9.75 -11.80 -3.91
CA ARG A 149 10.22 -11.98 -5.30
C ARG A 149 10.26 -10.66 -6.06
N GLY A 150 11.13 -10.61 -7.08
CA GLY A 150 11.26 -9.46 -7.97
C GLY A 150 11.90 -8.22 -7.33
N ALA A 151 12.48 -8.34 -6.13
CA ALA A 151 13.14 -7.24 -5.44
C ALA A 151 14.37 -6.72 -6.22
N CYS A 152 14.71 -5.45 -6.02
CA CYS A 152 15.93 -4.87 -6.55
C CYS A 152 17.14 -5.43 -5.78
N ALA A 153 18.15 -5.88 -6.51
CA ALA A 153 19.35 -6.48 -5.93
C ALA A 153 20.37 -5.43 -5.44
N ASP A 154 20.36 -4.25 -6.07
CA ASP A 154 21.32 -3.18 -5.83
C ASP A 154 20.70 -1.79 -6.09
N TYR A 155 21.51 -0.75 -5.85
CA TYR A 155 21.13 0.64 -6.06
C TYR A 155 20.75 0.94 -7.51
N ALA A 156 21.47 0.39 -8.49
CA ALA A 156 21.22 0.69 -9.90
C ALA A 156 19.88 0.09 -10.36
N ALA A 157 19.54 -1.12 -9.91
CA ALA A 157 18.22 -1.71 -10.10
C ALA A 157 17.13 -0.91 -9.37
N TRP A 158 17.41 -0.43 -8.16
CA TRP A 158 16.48 0.40 -7.40
C TRP A 158 16.21 1.75 -8.08
N ALA A 159 17.25 2.47 -8.51
CA ALA A 159 17.13 3.78 -9.15
C ALA A 159 16.34 3.69 -10.46
N ARG A 160 16.62 2.67 -11.28
CA ARG A 160 15.83 2.39 -12.49
C ARG A 160 14.37 2.11 -12.16
N ALA A 161 14.09 1.33 -11.10
CA ALA A 161 12.72 1.09 -10.67
C ALA A 161 12.03 2.38 -10.21
N ASP A 162 12.74 3.26 -9.51
CA ASP A 162 12.25 4.59 -9.09
C ASP A 162 11.90 5.50 -10.28
N GLU A 163 12.51 5.27 -11.45
CA GLU A 163 12.19 5.91 -12.73
C GLU A 163 11.12 5.14 -13.55
N GLY A 164 10.55 4.07 -13.00
CA GLY A 164 9.53 3.24 -13.65
C GLY A 164 10.07 2.14 -14.56
N ILE A 165 11.38 1.95 -14.61
CA ILE A 165 12.05 0.91 -15.41
C ILE A 165 12.25 -0.33 -14.53
N LYS A 166 11.25 -1.23 -14.55
CA LYS A 166 11.27 -2.48 -13.77
C LYS A 166 10.77 -3.67 -14.61
N PRO A 167 11.67 -4.53 -15.11
CA PRO A 167 11.29 -5.63 -15.99
C PRO A 167 10.69 -6.83 -15.23
N GLU A 168 10.84 -6.90 -13.91
CA GLU A 168 10.23 -7.93 -13.08
C GLU A 168 8.94 -7.45 -12.37
N GLN A 169 8.03 -8.37 -12.08
CA GLN A 169 6.94 -8.13 -11.15
C GLN A 169 7.35 -8.57 -9.74
N THR A 170 6.90 -7.84 -8.73
CA THR A 170 7.14 -8.19 -7.32
C THR A 170 5.95 -8.90 -6.71
N SER A 171 6.20 -9.80 -5.77
CA SER A 171 5.18 -10.44 -4.95
C SER A 171 5.64 -10.55 -3.49
N LEU A 172 4.67 -10.59 -2.58
CA LEU A 172 4.91 -10.99 -1.19
C LEU A 172 5.09 -12.52 -1.09
N ALA A 173 5.59 -12.96 0.06
CA ALA A 173 5.44 -14.36 0.48
C ALA A 173 4.00 -14.57 1.01
N PRO A 174 3.45 -15.80 0.96
CA PRO A 174 2.10 -16.10 1.45
C PRO A 174 1.86 -15.60 2.87
N GLU A 175 2.82 -15.79 3.77
CA GLU A 175 2.71 -15.41 5.18
C GLU A 175 2.54 -13.89 5.35
N GLY A 176 3.23 -13.10 4.52
CA GLY A 176 3.11 -11.64 4.52
C GLY A 176 1.78 -11.16 3.94
N ASP A 177 1.24 -11.87 2.94
CA ASP A 177 -0.09 -11.58 2.37
C ASP A 177 -1.20 -11.90 3.37
N GLU A 178 -1.19 -13.11 3.93
CA GLU A 178 -2.15 -13.56 4.95
C GLU A 178 -2.17 -12.62 6.15
N TRP A 179 -1.00 -12.14 6.59
CA TRP A 179 -0.88 -11.18 7.68
C TRP A 179 -1.58 -9.85 7.38
N ILE A 180 -1.32 -9.26 6.20
CA ILE A 180 -1.95 -7.98 5.81
C ILE A 180 -3.47 -8.16 5.73
N ARG A 181 -3.95 -9.24 5.12
CA ARG A 181 -5.38 -9.52 4.98
C ARG A 181 -6.05 -9.64 6.33
N LYS A 182 -5.46 -10.42 7.25
CA LYS A 182 -5.96 -10.57 8.61
C LYS A 182 -6.13 -9.22 9.32
N LEU A 183 -5.10 -8.37 9.29
CA LEU A 183 -5.18 -7.05 9.93
C LEU A 183 -6.28 -6.17 9.32
N LEU A 184 -6.47 -6.22 8.00
CA LEU A 184 -7.52 -5.45 7.33
C LEU A 184 -8.93 -5.97 7.64
N GLU A 185 -9.10 -7.28 7.69
CA GLU A 185 -10.36 -7.93 8.07
C GLU A 185 -10.75 -7.60 9.51
N GLU A 186 -9.78 -7.65 10.44
CA GLU A 186 -9.98 -7.23 11.83
C GLU A 186 -10.29 -5.73 11.89
N CYS A 187 -9.56 -4.90 11.14
CA CYS A 187 -9.85 -3.47 11.08
C CYS A 187 -11.28 -3.18 10.61
N GLN A 188 -11.74 -3.92 9.60
CA GLN A 188 -13.11 -3.83 9.07
C GLN A 188 -14.16 -4.26 10.10
N ALA A 189 -13.91 -5.35 10.83
CA ALA A 189 -14.83 -5.83 11.87
C ALA A 189 -15.01 -4.81 13.02
N HIS A 190 -13.97 -4.01 13.29
CA HIS A 190 -13.97 -2.96 14.31
C HIS A 190 -14.28 -1.56 13.76
N HIS A 191 -14.46 -1.41 12.46
CA HIS A 191 -14.75 -0.12 11.84
C HIS A 191 -16.20 0.30 12.13
N ASP A 192 -16.37 1.28 13.02
CA ASP A 192 -17.65 1.91 13.29
C ASP A 192 -18.21 2.51 11.98
N CYS A 193 -19.40 2.05 11.54
CA CYS A 193 -20.01 2.38 10.25
C CYS A 193 -20.48 3.85 10.10
N GLY A 194 -19.80 4.82 10.73
CA GLY A 194 -20.20 6.22 10.83
C GLY A 194 -19.76 7.15 9.68
N GLY A 195 -19.06 6.69 8.64
CA GLY A 195 -18.78 7.56 7.49
C GLY A 195 -17.76 7.04 6.48
N LYS A 196 -18.26 6.45 5.39
CA LYS A 196 -17.45 6.07 4.21
C LYS A 196 -16.81 7.32 3.59
N ARG A 197 -15.48 7.47 3.70
CA ARG A 197 -14.71 8.53 3.01
C ARG A 197 -13.79 7.91 1.96
N ILE A 198 -14.25 7.85 0.71
CA ILE A 198 -13.36 7.61 -0.43
C ILE A 198 -12.69 8.94 -0.78
N TRP A 199 -11.36 9.00 -0.68
CA TRP A 199 -10.62 10.19 -1.03
C TRP A 199 -10.57 10.36 -2.55
N ARG A 200 -11.22 11.39 -3.07
CA ARG A 200 -10.96 11.92 -4.41
C ARG A 200 -9.96 13.06 -4.30
N ARG A 201 -8.98 13.10 -5.21
CA ARG A 201 -8.08 14.22 -5.43
C ARG A 201 -8.91 15.51 -5.46
N LYS A 202 -8.63 16.48 -4.58
CA LYS A 202 -9.06 17.86 -4.85
C LYS A 202 -8.29 18.28 -6.10
N SER A 203 -9.01 18.59 -7.18
CA SER A 203 -8.40 19.27 -8.33
C SER A 203 -7.63 20.49 -7.80
N PRO A 204 -6.43 20.78 -8.31
CA PRO A 204 -5.79 22.06 -8.00
C PRO A 204 -6.77 23.18 -8.36
N ALA A 205 -6.95 24.13 -7.45
CA ALA A 205 -7.66 25.36 -7.75
C ALA A 205 -6.98 26.01 -8.98
N ALA A 206 -7.79 26.40 -9.94
CA ALA A 206 -7.38 27.03 -11.19
C ALA A 206 -6.57 28.31 -10.96
#